data_AF-A0A345Y1E6-F1
#
_entry.id   AF-A0A345Y1E6-F1
#
_cell.length_a   1.000
_cell.length_b   1.000
_cell.length_c   1.000
_cell.angle_alpha   90.00
_cell.angle_beta   90.00
_cell.angle_gamma   90.00
#
_symmetry.space_group_name_H-M   'P 1'
#
loop_
_entity.id
_entity.type
_entity.pdbx_description
1 polymer ?
#
loop_
_entity_poly.entity_id
_entity_poly.type
_entity_poly.pdbx_seq_one_letter_code
_entity_poly.pdbx_strand_id
1 'polypeptide(L)' 'MAALRLSRFKVYDLIRSGKLPSFTEGRSRRVPVDSLATYIRNKMEGAA' A
#
# COMPACT_ATOMS: atom_id res chain seq x y z
N MET A 1 7.70 2.51 -1.85
CA MET A 1 8.42 3.63 -1.20
C MET A 1 8.06 4.96 -1.83
N ALA A 2 8.19 5.15 -3.14
CA ALA A 2 7.95 6.44 -3.81
C ALA A 2 6.57 7.06 -3.56
N ALA A 3 5.48 6.32 -3.84
CA ALA A 3 4.13 6.88 -3.77
C ALA A 3 3.67 7.25 -2.35
N LEU A 4 3.97 6.41 -1.35
CA LEU A 4 3.55 6.63 0.04
C LEU A 4 4.62 7.33 0.90
N ARG A 5 5.82 7.54 0.37
CA ARG A 5 7.01 8.02 1.12
C ARG A 5 7.30 7.25 2.43
N LEU A 6 6.91 5.98 2.48
CA LEU A 6 7.17 5.06 3.59
C LEU A 6 8.39 4.17 3.32
N SER A 7 9.04 3.72 4.40
CA SER A 7 10.13 2.73 4.33
C SER A 7 9.67 1.41 3.71
N ARG A 8 10.60 0.62 3.14
CA ARG A 8 10.27 -0.75 2.66
C ARG A 8 9.60 -1.56 3.75
N PHE A 9 10.15 -1.51 4.96
CA PHE A 9 9.66 -2.32 6.07
C PHE A 9 8.19 -2.02 6.31
N LYS A 10 7.81 -0.75 6.34
CA LYS A 10 6.41 -0.38 6.55
C LYS A 10 5.51 -0.73 5.37
N VAL A 11 5.98 -0.56 4.14
CA VAL A 11 5.21 -0.95 2.95
C VAL A 11 4.95 -2.46 2.94
N TYR A 12 5.96 -3.27 3.27
CA TYR A 12 5.81 -4.72 3.35
C TYR A 12 4.93 -5.16 4.53
N ASP A 13 4.99 -4.46 5.68
CA ASP A 13 4.07 -4.67 6.79
C ASP A 13 2.60 -4.43 6.37
N LEU A 14 2.34 -3.35 5.61
CA LEU A 14 0.99 -3.07 5.08
C LEU A 14 0.51 -4.16 4.10
N ILE A 15 1.40 -4.66 3.25
CA ILE A 15 1.10 -5.75 2.33
C ILE A 15 0.84 -7.05 3.10
N ARG A 16 1.70 -7.37 4.07
CA ARG A 16 1.61 -8.58 4.89
C ARG A 16 0.35 -8.59 5.77
N SER A 17 -0.06 -7.42 6.26
CA SER A 17 -1.28 -7.24 7.05
C SER A 17 -2.55 -7.13 6.20
N GLY A 18 -2.46 -7.21 4.87
CA GLY A 18 -3.60 -7.10 3.96
C GLY A 18 -4.16 -5.68 3.81
N LYS A 19 -3.56 -4.68 4.46
CA LYS A 19 -3.98 -3.27 4.41
C LYS A 19 -3.62 -2.58 3.10
N LEU A 20 -2.65 -3.14 2.36
CA LEU A 20 -2.29 -2.68 1.03
C LEU A 20 -2.28 -3.87 0.07
N PRO A 21 -3.37 -4.10 -0.67
CA PRO A 21 -3.44 -5.14 -1.68
C PRO A 21 -2.29 -5.04 -2.68
N SER A 22 -1.75 -6.18 -3.07
CA SER A 22 -0.69 -6.26 -4.06
C SER A 22 -0.67 -7.63 -4.70
N PHE A 23 -0.11 -7.67 -5.90
CA PHE A 23 0.10 -8.90 -6.66
C PHE A 23 1.54 -8.98 -7.13
N THR A 24 1.95 -10.18 -7.51
CA THR A 24 3.28 -10.45 -8.08
C THR A 24 3.16 -10.61 -9.57
N GLU A 25 4.01 -9.90 -10.31
CA GLU A 25 4.17 -10.04 -11.75
C GLU A 25 5.64 -10.36 -12.03
N GLY A 26 5.92 -11.62 -12.37
CA GLY A 26 7.27 -12.16 -12.42
C GLY A 26 8.00 -11.99 -11.09
N ARG A 27 9.17 -11.31 -11.12
CA ARG A 27 10.00 -11.04 -9.94
C ARG A 27 9.64 -9.74 -9.22
N SER A 28 8.59 -9.03 -9.67
CA SER A 28 8.22 -7.72 -9.14
C SER A 28 6.89 -7.75 -8.39
N ARG A 29 6.80 -7.02 -7.28
CA ARG A 29 5.53 -6.74 -6.60
C ARG A 29 4.91 -5.46 -7.16
N ARG A 30 3.60 -5.52 -7.43
CA ARG A 30 2.78 -4.42 -7.94
C ARG A 30 1.66 -4.10 -6.97
N VAL A 31 1.34 -2.82 -6.85
CA VAL A 31 0.23 -2.31 -6.04
C VAL A 31 -0.76 -1.66 -7.02
N PRO A 32 -2.02 -2.11 -7.06
CA PRO A 32 -3.05 -1.47 -7.88
C PRO A 32 -3.27 0.00 -7.47
N VAL A 33 -3.55 0.87 -8.44
CA VAL A 33 -3.69 2.32 -8.19
C VAL A 33 -4.93 2.63 -7.34
N ASP A 34 -6.02 1.92 -7.59
CA ASP A 34 -7.27 1.95 -6.82
C ASP A 34 -7.03 1.54 -5.34
N SER A 35 -6.21 0.52 -5.12
CA SER A 35 -5.87 0.03 -3.78
C SER A 35 -5.02 1.06 -3.02
N LEU A 36 -4.10 1.73 -3.72
CA LEU A 36 -3.33 2.84 -3.15
C LEU A 36 -4.24 4.03 -2.78
N ALA A 37 -5.14 4.44 -3.69
CA ALA A 37 -6.06 5.54 -3.46
C ALA A 37 -7.00 5.26 -2.27
N THR A 38 -7.51 4.03 -2.19
CA THR A 38 -8.36 3.57 -1.09
C THR A 38 -7.62 3.61 0.24
N TYR A 39 -6.37 3.12 0.28
CA TYR A 39 -5.55 3.17 1.48
C TYR A 39 -5.34 4.62 1.97
N ILE A 40 -5.05 5.55 1.06
CA ILE A 40 -4.85 6.96 1.40
C ILE A 40 -6.16 7.58 1.91
N ARG A 41 -7.29 7.32 1.23
CA ARG A 41 -8.61 7.81 1.63
C ARG A 41 -8.98 7.35 3.04
N ASN A 42 -8.88 6.05 3.31
CA ASN A 42 -9.16 5.49 4.64
C ASN A 42 -8.29 6.12 5.74
N LYS A 43 -7.06 6.53 5.39
CA LYS A 43 -6.17 7.23 6.33
C LYS A 43 -6.54 8.68 6.58
N MET A 44 -7.13 9.37 5.60
CA MET A 44 -7.65 10.72 5.77
C MET A 44 -8.98 10.71 6.54
N GLU A 45 -9.85 9.74 6.27
CA GLU A 45 -11.15 9.62 6.93
C GLU A 45 -11.03 9.14 8.39
N GLY A 46 -10.11 8.22 8.68
CA GLY A 46 -9.84 7.76 10.05
C GLY A 46 -8.98 8.70 10.89
N ALA A 47 -8.65 9.89 10.37
CA ALA A 47 -7.94 10.95 11.10
C ALA A 47 -8.88 12.10 11.54
N ALA A 48 -10.20 11.90 11.41
CA ALA A 48 -11.24 12.76 11.94
C ALA A 48 -11.64 12.36 13.36
#